data_AF-A0A1V4UDZ5-F1
#
_entry.id   AF-A0A1V4UDZ5-F1
#
_cell.length_a   1.000
_cell.length_b   1.000
_cell.length_c   1.000
_cell.angle_alpha   90.00
_cell.angle_beta   90.00
_cell.angle_gamma   90.00
#
_symmetry.space_group_name_H-M   'P 1'
#
loop_
_entity.id
_entity.type
_entity.pdbx_description
1 polymer ?
#
loop_
_entity_poly.entity_id
_entity_poly.type
_entity_poly.pdbx_seq_one_letter_code
_entity_poly.pdbx_strand_id
1 'polypeptide(L)'
;MNPKVRIIIEEFFPKIVETHIRTRSPVDATRKSLERYRAMGLQALRGLNKEAEEENLQALELAYQAALKRIEEFHSRESSPGSSIAGAESDGYPRKG
;
A
#
# COMPACT_ATOMS: atom_id res chain seq x y z
N MET A 1 -7.06 23.57 -1.35
CA MET A 1 -7.29 22.10 -1.41
C MET A 1 -8.75 21.77 -1.07
N ASN A 2 -9.39 20.88 -1.84
CA ASN A 2 -10.76 20.40 -1.64
C ASN A 2 -10.85 19.50 -0.40
N PRO A 3 -11.84 19.71 0.49
CA PRO A 3 -11.94 18.97 1.76
C PRO A 3 -12.14 17.46 1.57
N LYS A 4 -12.85 17.03 0.52
CA LYS A 4 -13.04 15.60 0.24
C LYS A 4 -11.74 14.94 -0.18
N VAL A 5 -10.98 15.61 -1.06
CA VAL A 5 -9.67 15.14 -1.53
C VAL A 5 -8.69 15.06 -0.37
N ARG A 6 -8.70 16.06 0.51
CA ARG A 6 -7.91 16.08 1.74
C ARG A 6 -8.18 14.87 2.63
N ILE A 7 -9.45 14.57 2.95
CA ILE A 7 -9.80 13.41 3.79
C ILE A 7 -9.37 12.09 3.11
N ILE A 8 -9.51 11.98 1.79
CA ILE A 8 -9.06 10.79 1.04
C ILE A 8 -7.56 10.57 1.21
N ILE A 9 -6.77 11.63 1.07
CA ILE A 9 -5.31 11.59 1.14
C ILE A 9 -4.82 11.39 2.58
N GLU A 10 -5.37 12.13 3.54
CA GLU A 10 -4.86 12.17 4.92
C GLU A 10 -5.41 11.05 5.80
N GLU A 11 -6.59 10.50 5.50
CA GLU A 11 -7.22 9.49 6.36
C GLU A 11 -7.45 8.17 5.63
N PHE A 12 -8.13 8.16 4.48
CA PHE A 12 -8.54 6.91 3.86
C PHE A 12 -7.37 6.12 3.27
N PHE A 13 -6.48 6.76 2.50
CA PHE A 13 -5.31 6.07 1.93
C PHE A 13 -4.41 5.48 3.01
N PRO A 14 -3.98 6.22 4.06
CA PRO A 14 -3.19 5.66 5.16
C PRO A 14 -3.89 4.47 5.83
N LYS A 15 -5.18 4.60 6.15
CA LYS A 15 -5.95 3.56 6.83
C LYS A 15 -6.05 2.27 6.01
N ILE A 16 -6.19 2.38 4.68
CA ILE A 16 -6.21 1.21 3.79
C ILE A 16 -4.85 0.50 3.80
N VAL A 17 -3.76 1.27 3.71
CA VAL A 17 -2.39 0.72 3.74
C VAL A 17 -2.09 0.08 5.11
N GLU A 18 -2.43 0.75 6.22
CA GLU A 18 -2.27 0.20 7.57
C GLU A 18 -3.06 -1.08 7.76
N THR A 19 -4.31 -1.11 7.29
CA THR A 19 -5.14 -2.31 7.35
C THR A 19 -4.49 -3.43 6.56
N HIS A 20 -4.03 -3.18 5.34
CA HIS A 20 -3.34 -4.16 4.50
C HIS A 20 -2.10 -4.74 5.18
N ILE A 21 -1.25 -3.88 5.77
CA ILE A 21 -0.05 -4.32 6.51
C ILE A 21 -0.44 -5.18 7.71
N ARG A 22 -1.51 -4.80 8.45
CA ARG A 22 -1.96 -5.51 9.65
C ARG A 22 -2.61 -6.86 9.33
N THR A 23 -3.46 -6.93 8.32
CA THR A 23 -4.28 -8.12 8.02
C THR A 23 -3.72 -8.97 6.88
N ARG A 24 -2.64 -8.52 6.23
CA ARG A 24 -2.04 -9.16 5.04
C ARG A 24 -3.08 -9.46 3.97
N SER A 25 -3.99 -8.51 3.76
CA SER A 25 -5.01 -8.63 2.74
C SER A 25 -4.39 -8.78 1.35
N PRO A 26 -5.06 -9.44 0.40
CA PRO A 26 -4.51 -9.59 -0.94
C PRO A 26 -4.32 -8.24 -1.61
N VAL A 27 -3.16 -8.04 -2.25
CA VAL A 27 -2.76 -6.77 -2.90
C VAL A 27 -3.82 -6.28 -3.88
N ASP A 28 -4.42 -7.19 -4.65
CA ASP A 28 -5.47 -6.85 -5.62
C ASP A 28 -6.71 -6.21 -4.96
N ALA A 29 -7.14 -6.73 -3.81
CA ALA A 29 -8.28 -6.18 -3.06
C ALA A 29 -7.96 -4.81 -2.46
N THR A 30 -6.74 -4.64 -1.95
CA THR A 30 -6.28 -3.36 -1.40
C THR A 30 -6.14 -2.31 -2.50
N ARG A 31 -5.61 -2.68 -3.67
CA ARG A 31 -5.51 -1.82 -4.86
C ARG A 31 -6.89 -1.37 -5.33
N LYS A 32 -7.85 -2.29 -5.44
CA LYS A 32 -9.26 -1.96 -5.77
C LYS A 32 -9.86 -0.98 -4.76
N SER A 33 -9.53 -1.12 -3.48
CA SER A 33 -9.99 -0.19 -2.45
C SER A 33 -9.42 1.19 -2.67
N LEU A 34 -8.10 1.33 -2.86
CA LEU A 34 -7.46 2.62 -3.17
C LEU A 34 -8.03 3.27 -4.44
N GLU A 35 -8.25 2.48 -5.50
CA GLU A 35 -8.79 2.97 -6.77
C GLU A 35 -10.20 3.55 -6.62
N ARG A 36 -11.05 2.94 -5.79
CA ARG A 36 -12.40 3.48 -5.50
C ARG A 36 -12.32 4.86 -4.85
N TYR A 37 -11.44 5.03 -3.85
CA TYR A 37 -11.26 6.33 -3.19
C TYR A 37 -10.62 7.36 -4.11
N ARG A 38 -9.69 6.96 -4.97
CA ARG A 38 -9.15 7.81 -6.05
C ARG A 38 -10.27 8.30 -6.98
N ALA A 39 -11.14 7.40 -7.45
CA ALA A 39 -12.26 7.76 -8.32
C ALA A 39 -13.23 8.75 -7.64
N MET A 40 -13.51 8.56 -6.34
CA MET A 40 -14.31 9.52 -5.56
C MET A 40 -13.61 10.88 -5.43
N GLY A 41 -12.29 10.90 -5.25
CA GLY A 41 -11.49 12.12 -5.26
C GLY A 41 -11.61 12.86 -6.58
N LEU A 42 -11.44 12.16 -7.72
CA LEU A 42 -11.60 12.72 -9.06
C LEU A 42 -12.99 13.29 -9.31
N GLN A 43 -14.04 12.60 -8.83
CA GLN A 43 -15.40 13.14 -8.89
C GLN A 43 -15.58 14.42 -8.08
N ALA A 44 -14.90 14.54 -6.94
CA ALA A 44 -14.94 15.75 -6.10
C ALA A 44 -14.19 16.94 -6.70
N LEU A 45 -13.36 16.73 -7.73
CA LEU A 45 -12.69 17.79 -8.48
C LEU A 45 -13.58 18.44 -9.53
N ARG A 46 -14.61 17.73 -10.00
CA ARG A 46 -15.51 18.23 -11.05
C ARG A 46 -16.17 19.53 -10.61
N GLY A 47 -15.98 20.59 -11.38
CA GLY A 47 -16.58 21.91 -11.12
C GLY A 47 -15.72 22.86 -10.28
N LEU A 48 -14.47 22.48 -9.96
CA LEU A 48 -13.49 23.43 -9.45
C LEU A 48 -12.93 24.30 -10.59
N ASN A 49 -12.35 25.45 -10.23
CA ASN A 49 -11.53 26.22 -11.16
C ASN A 49 -10.29 25.41 -11.56
N LYS A 50 -9.78 25.65 -12.77
CA LYS A 50 -8.69 24.87 -13.37
C LYS A 50 -7.45 24.75 -12.48
N GLU A 51 -7.03 25.85 -11.86
CA GLU A 51 -5.88 25.88 -10.94
C GLU A 51 -6.10 24.97 -9.73
N ALA A 52 -7.25 25.09 -9.04
CA ALA A 52 -7.55 24.21 -7.92
C ALA A 52 -7.75 22.76 -8.36
N GLU A 53 -8.36 22.50 -9.52
CA GLU A 53 -8.50 21.16 -10.08
C GLU A 53 -7.12 20.51 -10.25
N GLU A 54 -6.18 21.19 -10.90
CA GLU A 54 -4.82 20.71 -11.14
C GLU A 54 -4.05 20.46 -9.82
N GLU A 55 -4.08 21.40 -8.87
CA GLU A 55 -3.43 21.23 -7.56
C GLU A 55 -3.96 20.01 -6.81
N ASN A 56 -5.30 19.85 -6.77
CA ASN A 56 -5.91 18.75 -6.04
C ASN A 56 -5.75 17.41 -6.77
N LEU A 57 -5.76 17.40 -8.11
CA LEU A 57 -5.48 16.22 -8.92
C LEU A 57 -4.05 15.74 -8.68
N GLN A 58 -3.07 16.64 -8.70
CA GLN A 58 -1.68 16.31 -8.47
C GLN A 58 -1.46 15.73 -7.06
N ALA A 59 -2.05 16.36 -6.04
CA ALA A 59 -1.99 15.86 -4.67
C ALA A 59 -2.63 14.47 -4.53
N LEU A 60 -3.79 14.25 -5.17
CA LEU A 60 -4.50 12.97 -5.14
C LEU A 60 -3.69 11.86 -5.81
N GLU A 61 -3.13 12.13 -6.99
CA GLU A 61 -2.30 11.16 -7.71
C GLU A 61 -1.02 10.81 -6.96
N LEU A 62 -0.34 11.82 -6.41
CA LEU A 62 0.90 11.60 -5.68
C LEU A 62 0.67 10.75 -4.44
N ALA A 63 -0.40 11.02 -3.70
CA ALA A 63 -0.80 10.23 -2.53
C ALA A 63 -1.21 8.80 -2.92
N TYR A 64 -1.93 8.64 -4.03
CA TYR A 64 -2.34 7.32 -4.54
C TYR A 64 -1.13 6.47 -4.92
N GLN A 65 -0.17 7.04 -5.66
CA GLN A 65 1.08 6.37 -6.02
C GLN A 65 1.91 6.01 -4.78
N ALA A 66 2.00 6.90 -3.80
CA ALA A 66 2.69 6.62 -2.54
C ALA A 66 2.05 5.46 -1.77
N ALA A 67 0.71 5.38 -1.75
CA ALA A 67 -0.01 4.28 -1.11
C ALA A 67 0.23 2.93 -1.81
N LEU A 68 0.20 2.91 -3.15
CA LEU A 68 0.52 1.71 -3.93
C LEU A 68 1.95 1.25 -3.69
N LYS A 69 2.92 2.16 -3.80
CA LYS A 69 4.33 1.85 -3.59
C LYS A 69 4.56 1.22 -2.21
N ARG A 70 3.92 1.74 -1.16
CA ARG A 70 4.05 1.21 0.20
C ARG A 70 3.50 -0.22 0.34
N ILE A 71 2.41 -0.54 -0.35
CA ILE A 71 1.85 -1.89 -0.40
C ILE A 71 2.81 -2.83 -1.15
N GLU A 72 3.35 -2.39 -2.29
CA GLU A 72 4.31 -3.19 -3.07
C GLU A 72 5.60 -3.43 -2.30
N GLU A 73 6.16 -2.39 -1.67
CA GLU A 73 7.38 -2.50 -0.83
C GLU A 73 7.20 -3.46 0.35
N PHE A 74 6.01 -3.49 0.98
CA PHE A 74 5.72 -4.45 2.02
C PHE A 74 5.80 -5.90 1.49
N HIS A 75 5.21 -6.17 0.33
CA HIS A 75 5.23 -7.50 -0.31
C HIS A 75 6.62 -7.88 -0.84
N SER A 76 7.38 -6.94 -1.40
CA SER A 76 8.77 -7.19 -1.86
C SER A 76 9.73 -7.47 -0.70
N ARG A 77 9.49 -6.87 0.47
CA ARG A 77 10.25 -7.16 1.70
C ARG A 77 9.86 -8.52 2.29
N GLU A 78 8.58 -8.91 2.25
CA GLU A 78 8.15 -10.25 2.65
C GLU A 78 8.64 -11.34 1.68
N SER A 79 8.73 -11.04 0.38
CA SER A 79 9.18 -11.96 -0.66
C SER A 79 10.70 -12.08 -0.79
N SER A 80 11.48 -11.29 -0.04
CA SER A 80 12.92 -11.47 0.03
C SER A 80 13.22 -12.66 0.95
N PRO A 81 13.74 -13.80 0.45
CA PRO A 81 14.15 -14.92 1.29
C PRO A 81 15.48 -14.56 1.99
N GLY A 82 15.40 -13.68 2.99
CA GLY A 82 16.52 -13.24 3.82
C GLY A 82 16.68 -14.03 5.12
N SER A 83 16.12 -15.24 5.20
CA SER A 83 16.39 -16.18 6.30
C SER A 83 16.23 -17.62 5.83
N SER A 84 17.07 -18.00 4.87
CA SER A 84 17.61 -19.36 4.88
C SER A 84 18.54 -19.46 6.08
N ILE A 85 17.99 -19.72 7.27
CA ILE A 85 18.78 -20.33 8.33
C ILE A 85 19.03 -21.74 7.82
N ALA A 86 20.17 -21.92 7.15
CA ALA A 86 20.75 -23.19 6.82
C ALA A 86 21.03 -23.92 8.15
N GLY A 87 20.04 -24.65 8.64
CA GLY A 87 20.15 -25.63 9.71
C GLY A 87 19.89 -27.02 9.15
N ALA A 88 20.57 -27.35 8.06
CA ALA A 88 20.60 -28.69 7.50
C ALA A 88 22.08 -29.13 7.40
N GLU A 89 22.68 -29.40 8.55
CA GLU A 89 23.82 -30.32 8.63
C GLU A 89 23.42 -31.46 9.56
N SER A 90 22.93 -32.52 8.91
CA SER A 90 22.92 -33.86 9.47
C SER A 90 24.36 -34.39 9.41
N ASP A 91 25.02 -34.63 10.54
CA ASP A 91 25.91 -35.79 10.69
C ASP A 91 26.29 -36.06 12.16
N GLY A 92 26.30 -37.33 12.55
CA GLY A 92 27.02 -37.79 13.75
C GLY A 92 26.17 -38.32 14.91
N TYR A 93 25.46 -39.44 14.73
CA TYR A 93 25.13 -40.31 15.87
C TYR A 93 26.35 -41.21 16.18
N PRO A 94 26.97 -41.16 17.36
CA PRO A 94 27.84 -42.25 17.80
C PRO A 94 27.00 -43.38 18.37
N ARG A 95 26.79 -44.46 17.61
CA ARG A 95 26.38 -45.74 18.22
C ARG A 95 27.58 -46.33 18.97
N LYS A 96 27.53 -46.30 20.30
CA LYS A 96 28.25 -47.23 21.16
C LYS A 96 27.50 -48.57 21.19
N GLY A 97 28.24 -49.67 21.08
CA GLY A 97 27.75 -51.05 21.22
C GLY A 97 28.82 -52.01 20.76
#